data_AF-A0A7W7RP33-F1
#
_entry.id   AF-A0A7W7RP33-F1
#
_cell.length_a   1.000
_cell.length_b   1.000
_cell.length_c   1.000
_cell.angle_alpha   90.00
_cell.angle_beta   90.00
_cell.angle_gamma   90.00
#
_symmetry.space_group_name_H-M   'P 1'
#
loop_
_entity.id
_entity.type
_entity.pdbx_description
1 polymer ?
#
loop_
_entity_poly.entity_id
_entity_poly.type
_entity_poly.pdbx_seq_one_letter_code
_entity_poly.pdbx_strand_id
1 'polypeptide(L)'
;MALSVWQNSLLSYVVDVGGQSYDLGAIAVLLLPLCVLVAMLVVLLPRWAQQWADVDEYGITLVRRPMLWFRECKVSIPWRDVRHIRTAVGSGSKMALEVLLYHVDHGVRMPTWAKLVPADETSSGSASPSSRVLLSPGHAKVGELERMLRGVRPDLFEAPAPAGAGPRSERGSAEPQWVSLRGRMILLFTYLFGFVGAANAAGIRAALQGEISQILVISLGMAGVLAWFAPRMLTRQGVAVDSSGITLVHAPALWFAGATAYVPWPEVRTISEGVAIKRTENGHERATPTVELMLRSPDWVSRVPKNGMSVVPRETQRSPASPAEPLTRITIKPGKRRQPRVVEALRAVRPDLLPEH
;
A
#
# COMPACT_ATOMS: atom_id res chain seq x y z
N MET A 1 -4.45 -40.49 -31.46
CA MET A 1 -4.88 -39.69 -32.64
C MET A 1 -5.99 -38.68 -32.31
N ALA A 2 -6.95 -38.94 -31.42
CA ALA A 2 -8.01 -37.97 -31.12
C ALA A 2 -7.56 -36.72 -30.32
N LEU A 3 -6.48 -36.81 -29.54
CA LEU A 3 -5.96 -35.67 -28.74
C LEU A 3 -5.09 -34.69 -29.54
N SER A 4 -4.48 -35.10 -30.66
CA SER A 4 -3.63 -34.22 -31.48
C SER A 4 -4.44 -33.30 -32.41
N VAL A 5 -5.70 -33.64 -32.70
CA VAL A 5 -6.58 -32.81 -33.55
C VAL A 5 -7.14 -31.62 -32.77
N TRP A 6 -7.41 -31.78 -31.47
CA TRP A 6 -7.91 -30.70 -30.62
C TRP A 6 -6.84 -29.65 -30.24
N GLN A 7 -5.56 -30.03 -30.21
CA GLN A 7 -4.47 -29.11 -29.89
C GLN A 7 -4.17 -28.10 -31.01
N ASN A 8 -4.45 -28.45 -32.27
CA ASN A 8 -4.23 -27.54 -33.40
C ASN A 8 -5.40 -26.57 -33.65
N SER A 9 -6.63 -26.93 -33.28
CA SER A 9 -7.82 -26.09 -33.54
C SER A 9 -7.97 -24.88 -32.62
N LEU A 10 -7.32 -24.87 -31.45
CA LEU A 10 -7.39 -23.72 -30.53
C LEU A 10 -6.36 -22.62 -30.85
N LEU A 11 -5.37 -22.89 -31.70
CA LEU A 11 -4.30 -21.94 -32.03
C LEU A 11 -4.46 -21.27 -33.40
N SER A 12 -5.24 -21.83 -34.32
CA SER A 12 -5.42 -21.30 -35.67
C SER A 12 -6.83 -20.74 -35.88
N TYR A 13 -7.22 -19.71 -35.13
CA TYR A 13 -8.36 -18.89 -35.52
C TYR A 13 -7.90 -17.92 -36.59
N VAL A 14 -7.91 -18.41 -37.84
CA VAL A 14 -7.72 -17.56 -39.01
C VAL A 14 -8.98 -16.74 -39.20
N VAL A 15 -8.88 -15.44 -38.95
CA VAL A 15 -9.97 -14.52 -39.28
C VAL A 15 -9.69 -14.00 -40.68
N ASP A 16 -10.54 -14.37 -41.62
CA ASP A 16 -10.49 -13.84 -42.98
C ASP A 16 -11.25 -12.51 -43.03
N VAL A 17 -10.51 -11.42 -43.27
CA VAL A 17 -11.08 -10.08 -43.41
C VAL A 17 -10.61 -9.54 -44.76
N GLY A 18 -11.51 -9.55 -45.75
CA GLY A 18 -11.22 -9.03 -47.09
C GLY A 18 -10.31 -9.92 -47.95
N GLY A 19 -10.27 -11.22 -47.73
CA GLY A 19 -9.47 -12.17 -48.51
C GLY A 19 -8.01 -12.29 -48.05
N GLN A 20 -7.65 -11.63 -46.94
CA GLN A 20 -6.39 -11.88 -46.25
C GLN A 20 -6.65 -12.67 -44.96
N SER A 21 -5.98 -13.81 -44.89
CA SER A 21 -5.95 -14.70 -43.73
C SER A 21 -4.98 -14.16 -42.70
N TYR A 22 -5.49 -13.73 -41.54
CA TYR A 22 -4.64 -13.25 -40.46
C TYR A 22 -4.60 -14.24 -39.31
N ASP A 23 -3.38 -14.59 -38.89
CA ASP A 23 -3.15 -15.45 -37.74
C ASP A 23 -3.20 -14.62 -36.45
N LEU A 24 -4.35 -14.68 -35.74
CA LEU A 24 -4.51 -14.05 -34.43
C LEU A 24 -3.47 -14.55 -33.41
N GLY A 25 -2.96 -15.78 -33.60
CA GLY A 25 -1.88 -16.33 -32.80
C GLY A 25 -0.60 -15.49 -32.92
N ALA A 26 -0.21 -15.12 -34.14
CA ALA A 26 0.98 -14.31 -34.40
C ALA A 26 0.92 -12.93 -33.71
N ILE A 27 -0.27 -12.33 -33.60
CA ILE A 27 -0.42 -10.98 -33.03
C ILE A 27 -0.50 -11.00 -31.51
N ALA A 28 -1.16 -12.02 -30.93
CA ALA A 28 -1.10 -12.26 -29.50
C ALA A 28 0.35 -12.51 -29.05
N VAL A 29 1.14 -13.23 -29.87
CA VAL A 29 2.57 -13.45 -29.67
C VAL A 29 3.39 -12.15 -29.72
N LEU A 30 2.97 -11.12 -30.48
CA LEU A 30 3.67 -9.83 -30.55
C LEU A 30 3.28 -8.86 -29.42
N LEU A 31 2.03 -8.85 -28.96
CA LEU A 31 1.57 -7.93 -27.91
C LEU A 31 1.92 -8.37 -26.50
N LEU A 32 1.96 -9.68 -26.26
CA LEU A 32 2.35 -10.25 -24.98
C LEU A 32 3.76 -9.79 -24.52
N PRO A 33 4.83 -9.87 -25.32
CA PRO A 33 6.16 -9.43 -24.90
C PRO A 33 6.22 -7.92 -24.65
N LEU A 34 5.46 -7.10 -25.39
CA LEU A 34 5.40 -5.65 -25.12
C LEU A 34 4.72 -5.37 -23.77
N CYS A 35 3.59 -6.01 -23.48
CA CYS A 35 2.93 -5.90 -22.18
C CYS A 35 3.83 -6.37 -21.04
N VAL A 36 4.52 -7.50 -21.23
CA VAL A 36 5.49 -8.05 -20.27
C VAL A 36 6.65 -7.09 -20.09
N LEU A 37 7.20 -6.52 -21.17
CA LEU A 37 8.29 -5.55 -21.11
C LEU A 37 7.88 -4.30 -20.34
N VAL A 38 6.69 -3.75 -20.59
CA VAL A 38 6.18 -2.58 -19.87
C VAL A 38 5.96 -2.90 -18.40
N ALA A 39 5.31 -4.04 -18.08
CA ALA A 39 5.14 -4.48 -16.71
C ALA A 39 6.50 -4.69 -16.01
N MET A 40 7.47 -5.27 -16.71
CA MET A 40 8.82 -5.51 -16.22
C MET A 40 9.54 -4.20 -15.98
N LEU A 41 9.48 -3.24 -16.92
CA LEU A 41 10.06 -1.91 -16.76
C LEU A 41 9.45 -1.22 -15.53
N VAL A 42 8.13 -1.23 -15.40
CA VAL A 42 7.43 -0.62 -14.27
C VAL A 42 7.81 -1.25 -12.91
N VAL A 43 8.04 -2.57 -12.86
CA VAL A 43 8.41 -3.30 -11.63
C VAL A 43 9.91 -3.25 -11.32
N LEU A 44 10.77 -3.28 -12.34
CA LEU A 44 12.22 -3.38 -12.19
C LEU A 44 12.92 -2.02 -12.16
N LEU A 45 12.44 -0.99 -12.85
CA LEU A 45 13.04 0.34 -12.80
C LEU A 45 13.21 0.92 -11.39
N PRO A 46 12.26 0.76 -10.43
CA PRO A 46 12.52 1.25 -9.08
C PRO A 46 13.70 0.54 -8.40
N ARG A 47 14.09 -0.67 -8.82
CA ARG A 47 15.30 -1.35 -8.32
C ARG A 47 16.58 -0.78 -8.91
N TRP A 48 16.50 -0.09 -10.05
CA TRP A 48 17.64 0.53 -10.72
C TRP A 48 17.88 1.97 -10.29
N ALA A 49 16.92 2.59 -9.60
CA ALA A 49 17.15 3.87 -8.93
C ALA A 49 18.35 3.77 -8.00
N GLN A 50 19.24 4.77 -8.03
CA GLN A 50 20.34 4.85 -7.07
C GLN A 50 19.75 4.97 -5.66
N GLN A 51 20.16 4.06 -4.77
CA GLN A 51 19.71 4.01 -3.39
C GLN A 51 20.92 3.76 -2.50
N TRP A 52 20.96 4.40 -1.34
CA TRP A 52 22.03 4.26 -0.37
C TRP A 52 21.48 4.48 1.05
N ALA A 53 22.23 4.05 2.05
CA ALA A 53 22.03 4.45 3.43
C ALA A 53 23.12 5.46 3.77
N ASP A 54 22.73 6.58 4.34
CA ASP A 54 23.63 7.51 4.98
C ASP A 54 23.54 7.28 6.49
N VAL A 55 24.68 7.26 7.17
CA VAL A 55 24.77 6.97 8.61
C VAL A 55 25.59 8.09 9.23
N ASP A 56 24.95 8.87 10.09
CA ASP A 56 25.54 10.05 10.70
C ASP A 56 25.33 10.07 12.22
N GLU A 57 25.70 11.16 12.87
CA GLU A 57 25.53 11.35 14.31
C GLU A 57 24.05 11.44 14.76
N TYR A 58 23.11 11.66 13.85
CA TYR A 58 21.68 11.82 14.14
C TYR A 58 20.88 10.53 13.96
N GLY A 59 21.27 9.68 13.01
CA GLY A 59 20.59 8.42 12.76
C GLY A 59 21.01 7.70 11.48
N ILE A 60 20.07 6.89 10.99
CA ILE A 60 20.17 6.18 9.72
C ILE A 60 19.23 6.87 8.74
N THR A 61 19.77 7.43 7.67
CA THR A 61 18.99 8.04 6.60
C THR A 61 18.98 7.14 5.37
N LEU A 62 17.84 6.54 5.05
CA LEU A 62 17.66 5.72 3.86
C LEU A 62 17.21 6.61 2.70
N VAL A 63 18.01 6.66 1.63
CA VAL A 63 17.76 7.52 0.47
C VAL A 63 17.57 6.69 -0.79
N ARG A 64 16.57 7.06 -1.58
CA ARG A 64 16.44 6.66 -2.99
C ARG A 64 16.22 7.90 -3.84
N ARG A 65 17.12 8.10 -4.81
CA ARG A 65 17.03 9.20 -5.78
C ARG A 65 15.74 9.15 -6.60
N PRO A 66 15.19 10.31 -6.97
CA PRO A 66 14.07 10.38 -7.89
C PRO A 66 14.46 9.83 -9.27
N MET A 67 13.48 9.27 -9.97
CA MET A 67 13.53 8.92 -11.38
C MET A 67 12.26 9.43 -12.07
N LEU A 68 12.21 9.41 -13.40
CA LEU A 68 11.15 10.01 -14.24
C LEU A 68 9.70 9.87 -13.72
N TRP A 69 9.34 8.73 -13.12
CA TRP A 69 8.00 8.47 -12.56
C TRP A 69 8.01 8.08 -11.07
N PHE A 70 9.13 8.26 -10.36
CA PHE A 70 9.23 8.01 -8.92
C PHE A 70 9.74 9.24 -8.19
N ARG A 71 8.96 9.71 -7.22
CA ARG A 71 9.40 10.74 -6.27
C ARG A 71 10.55 10.23 -5.41
N GLU A 72 11.43 11.16 -5.03
CA GLU A 72 12.46 10.98 -4.02
C GLU A 72 11.85 10.34 -2.76
N CYS A 73 12.65 9.49 -2.13
CA CYS A 73 12.28 8.79 -0.92
C CYS A 73 13.43 8.96 0.07
N LYS A 74 13.22 9.76 1.11
CA LYS A 74 14.18 9.99 2.19
C LYS A 74 13.50 9.62 3.50
N VAL A 75 14.08 8.66 4.20
CA VAL A 75 13.60 8.18 5.50
C VAL A 75 14.70 8.39 6.51
N SER A 76 14.42 9.15 7.57
CA SER A 76 15.34 9.28 8.69
C SER A 76 14.84 8.42 9.84
N ILE A 77 15.71 7.56 10.35
CA ILE A 77 15.51 6.75 11.56
C ILE A 77 16.48 7.30 12.59
N PRO A 78 16.04 8.19 13.49
CA PRO A 78 16.95 8.81 14.44
C PRO A 78 17.43 7.77 15.46
N TRP A 79 18.65 7.94 15.98
CA TRP A 79 19.23 6.96 16.90
C TRP A 79 18.40 6.71 18.17
N ARG A 80 17.67 7.72 18.64
CA ARG A 80 16.77 7.60 19.80
C ARG A 80 15.63 6.58 19.58
N ASP A 81 15.27 6.32 18.32
CA ASP A 81 14.24 5.36 17.97
C ASP A 81 14.86 3.97 17.74
N VAL A 82 16.19 3.86 17.62
CA VAL A 82 16.88 2.58 17.43
C VAL A 82 17.20 1.95 18.78
N ARG A 83 16.64 0.75 19.01
CA ARG A 83 16.85 -0.02 20.22
C ARG A 83 18.06 -0.94 20.11
N HIS A 84 18.18 -1.66 19.01
CA HIS A 84 19.21 -2.68 18.82
C HIS A 84 19.39 -2.97 17.33
N ILE A 85 20.61 -3.29 16.92
CA ILE A 85 20.94 -3.66 15.55
C ILE A 85 21.55 -5.05 15.56
N ARG A 86 21.03 -5.95 14.73
CA ARG A 86 21.58 -7.29 14.58
C ARG A 86 21.61 -7.73 13.13
N THR A 87 22.57 -8.60 12.82
CA THR A 87 22.62 -9.26 11.53
C THR A 87 21.70 -10.47 11.58
N ALA A 88 20.70 -10.50 10.70
CA ALA A 88 19.72 -11.57 10.60
C ALA A 88 19.91 -12.32 9.29
N VAL A 89 19.80 -13.65 9.34
CA VAL A 89 19.69 -14.47 8.14
C VAL A 89 18.23 -14.39 7.69
N GLY A 90 17.98 -13.69 6.59
CA GLY A 90 16.67 -13.57 5.98
C GLY A 90 16.19 -14.88 5.36
N SER A 91 14.90 -14.93 5.04
CA SER A 91 14.32 -16.05 4.28
C SER A 91 15.06 -16.26 2.95
N GLY A 92 15.54 -17.48 2.71
CA GLY A 92 16.29 -17.85 1.49
C GLY A 92 17.77 -17.49 1.52
N SER A 93 18.44 -17.61 2.66
CA SER A 93 19.89 -17.40 2.85
C SER A 93 20.40 -15.98 2.56
N LYS A 94 19.51 -15.00 2.39
CA LYS A 94 19.90 -13.61 2.16
C LYS A 94 20.25 -12.96 3.48
N MET A 95 21.48 -12.48 3.64
CA MET A 95 21.84 -11.67 4.80
C MET A 95 21.06 -10.36 4.77
N ALA A 96 20.51 -9.99 5.91
CA ALA A 96 19.84 -8.72 6.14
C ALA A 96 20.31 -8.14 7.48
N LEU A 97 20.26 -6.83 7.60
CA LEU A 97 20.51 -6.14 8.86
C LEU A 97 19.15 -5.73 9.45
N GLU A 98 18.87 -6.16 10.66
CA GLU A 98 17.62 -5.89 11.36
C GLU A 98 17.85 -4.79 12.39
N VAL A 99 17.15 -3.67 12.20
CA VAL A 99 17.17 -2.51 13.10
C VAL A 99 15.88 -2.55 13.91
N LEU A 100 15.98 -2.92 15.20
CA LEU A 100 14.84 -2.94 16.11
C LEU A 100 14.57 -1.51 16.60
N LEU A 101 13.30 -1.12 16.63
CA LEU A 101 12.89 0.24 16.94
C LEU A 101 12.04 0.33 18.21
N TYR A 102 12.20 1.41 18.97
CA TYR A 102 11.31 1.79 20.08
C TYR A 102 9.98 2.32 19.57
N HIS A 103 10.03 3.18 18.56
CA HIS A 103 8.87 3.79 17.94
C HIS A 103 8.97 3.67 16.43
N VAL A 104 7.81 3.54 15.78
CA VAL A 104 7.72 3.42 14.33
C VAL A 104 6.64 4.32 13.82
N ASP A 105 7.04 5.28 13.00
CA ASP A 105 6.10 5.94 12.11
C ASP A 105 5.80 5.01 10.93
N HIS A 106 4.67 4.33 11.00
CA HIS A 106 4.21 3.40 9.98
C HIS A 106 3.93 4.08 8.63
N GLY A 107 3.94 5.42 8.58
CA GLY A 107 3.62 6.21 7.39
C GLY A 107 4.82 6.40 6.47
N VAL A 108 6.01 6.03 6.95
CA VAL A 108 7.27 6.35 6.28
C VAL A 108 7.55 5.34 5.16
N ARG A 109 7.76 5.87 3.95
CA ARG A 109 8.03 5.07 2.75
C ARG A 109 9.46 4.55 2.78
N MET A 110 9.64 3.24 2.94
CA MET A 110 10.97 2.64 2.87
C MET A 110 11.43 2.46 1.41
N PRO A 111 12.75 2.60 1.11
CA PRO A 111 13.29 2.17 -0.18
C PRO A 111 13.09 0.67 -0.40
N THR A 112 13.17 0.18 -1.66
CA THR A 112 12.79 -1.20 -2.00
C THR A 112 13.66 -2.29 -1.37
N TRP A 113 14.85 -1.93 -0.90
CA TRP A 113 15.75 -2.81 -0.16
C TRP A 113 15.55 -2.73 1.36
N ALA A 114 14.65 -1.86 1.85
CA ALA A 114 14.29 -1.77 3.25
C ALA A 114 12.81 -2.15 3.45
N LYS A 115 12.52 -2.96 4.46
CA LYS A 115 11.15 -3.35 4.80
C LYS A 115 10.89 -3.05 6.26
N LEU A 116 9.88 -2.23 6.53
CA LEU A 116 9.34 -2.10 7.88
C LEU A 116 8.48 -3.32 8.20
N VAL A 117 8.77 -3.97 9.32
CA VAL A 117 8.02 -5.11 9.85
C VAL A 117 7.44 -4.70 11.21
N PRO A 118 6.12 -4.60 11.36
CA PRO A 118 5.46 -4.31 12.64
C PRO A 118 5.83 -5.32 13.73
N ALA A 119 5.60 -4.93 14.98
CA ALA A 119 5.62 -5.87 16.10
C ALA A 119 4.70 -7.07 15.82
N ASP A 120 5.11 -8.24 16.31
CA ASP A 120 4.42 -9.53 16.20
C ASP A 120 4.26 -10.10 14.79
N GLU A 121 4.59 -9.35 13.73
CA GLU A 121 4.63 -9.90 12.37
C GLU A 121 5.85 -10.82 12.21
N THR A 122 5.58 -12.07 11.85
CA THR A 122 6.62 -13.06 11.57
C THR A 122 7.35 -12.70 10.27
N SER A 123 8.61 -12.33 10.39
CA SER A 123 9.52 -12.23 9.27
C SER A 123 10.78 -13.01 9.61
N SER A 124 11.28 -13.80 8.65
CA SER A 124 12.47 -14.63 8.84
C SER A 124 12.35 -15.65 9.99
N GLY A 125 11.15 -16.20 10.22
CA GLY A 125 10.94 -17.33 11.13
C GLY A 125 10.77 -16.99 12.61
N SER A 126 10.90 -15.72 13.02
CA SER A 126 10.64 -15.29 14.41
C SER A 126 9.70 -14.08 14.45
N ALA A 127 8.63 -14.20 15.24
CA ALA A 127 7.92 -13.03 15.74
C ALA A 127 8.87 -12.25 16.66
N SER A 128 8.77 -10.92 16.60
CA SER A 128 9.49 -10.02 17.51
C SER A 128 8.46 -9.10 18.13
N PRO A 129 8.48 -8.89 19.45
CA PRO A 129 7.53 -8.00 20.12
C PRO A 129 7.77 -6.51 19.81
N SER A 130 8.82 -6.20 19.05
CA SER A 130 9.16 -4.82 18.65
C SER A 130 9.14 -4.71 17.14
N SER A 131 8.63 -3.58 16.67
CA SER A 131 8.73 -3.21 15.26
C SER A 131 10.20 -3.10 14.85
N ARG A 132 10.51 -3.50 13.62
CA ARG A 132 11.87 -3.51 13.10
C ARG A 132 11.93 -3.09 11.63
N VAL A 133 13.08 -2.60 11.21
CA VAL A 133 13.38 -2.34 9.81
C VAL A 133 14.40 -3.37 9.34
N LEU A 134 14.02 -4.17 8.34
CA LEU A 134 14.90 -5.09 7.66
C LEU A 134 15.58 -4.36 6.50
N LEU A 135 16.90 -4.22 6.58
CA LEU A 135 17.75 -3.65 5.55
C LEU A 135 18.40 -4.79 4.75
N SER A 136 18.09 -4.88 3.46
CA SER A 136 18.58 -5.90 2.53
C SER A 136 19.20 -5.27 1.27
N PRO A 137 20.27 -4.46 1.40
CA PRO A 137 20.93 -3.78 0.25
C PRO A 137 21.64 -4.74 -0.73
N GLY A 138 21.64 -6.05 -0.46
CA GLY A 138 22.38 -7.08 -1.19
C GLY A 138 23.61 -7.54 -0.41
N HIS A 139 24.03 -8.80 -0.59
CA HIS A 139 25.06 -9.45 0.26
C HIS A 139 26.34 -8.62 0.45
N ALA A 140 26.94 -8.13 -0.64
CA ALA A 140 28.18 -7.35 -0.58
C ALA A 140 28.02 -6.03 0.21
N LYS A 141 26.82 -5.43 0.17
CA LYS A 141 26.53 -4.13 0.80
C LYS A 141 26.13 -4.25 2.26
N VAL A 142 25.66 -5.42 2.71
CA VAL A 142 25.27 -5.62 4.12
C VAL A 142 26.48 -5.47 5.04
N GLY A 143 27.62 -6.09 4.69
CA GLY A 143 28.84 -5.99 5.51
C GLY A 143 29.45 -4.58 5.53
N GLU A 144 29.33 -3.82 4.43
CA GLU A 144 29.72 -2.42 4.40
C GLU A 144 28.83 -1.55 5.30
N LEU A 145 27.51 -1.71 5.17
CA LEU A 145 26.55 -1.00 6.01
C LEU A 145 26.72 -1.35 7.49
N GLU A 146 26.95 -2.63 7.82
CA GLU A 146 27.22 -3.06 9.18
C GLU A 146 28.49 -2.40 9.73
N ARG A 147 29.59 -2.35 8.94
CA ARG A 147 30.82 -1.66 9.35
C ARG A 147 30.59 -0.17 9.60
N MET A 148 29.83 0.50 8.74
CA MET A 148 29.47 1.92 8.93
C MET A 148 28.69 2.12 10.23
N LEU A 149 27.65 1.31 10.45
CA LEU A 149 26.81 1.38 11.65
C LEU A 149 27.62 1.10 12.93
N ARG A 150 28.49 0.08 12.92
CA ARG A 150 29.39 -0.23 14.05
C ARG A 150 30.39 0.90 14.32
N GLY A 151 30.83 1.61 13.29
CA GLY A 151 31.73 2.75 13.43
C GLY A 151 31.09 3.94 14.15
N VAL A 152 29.78 4.15 13.99
CA VAL A 152 29.07 5.27 14.61
C VAL A 152 28.43 4.89 15.95
N ARG A 153 27.84 3.69 16.06
CA ARG A 153 27.12 3.20 17.25
C ARG A 153 27.44 1.72 17.55
N PRO A 154 28.66 1.41 18.03
CA PRO A 154 29.03 0.03 18.36
C PRO A 154 28.16 -0.55 19.49
N ASP A 155 27.71 0.31 20.41
CA ASP A 155 26.85 -0.02 21.54
C ASP A 155 25.51 -0.66 21.13
N LEU A 156 24.98 -0.32 19.96
CA LEU A 156 23.70 -0.85 19.48
C LEU A 156 23.79 -2.30 18.98
N PHE A 157 24.99 -2.84 18.77
CA PHE A 157 25.21 -4.22 18.33
C PHE A 157 25.42 -5.20 19.48
N GLU A 158 25.73 -4.70 20.66
CA GLU A 158 25.82 -5.54 21.86
C GLU A 158 24.40 -5.91 22.26
N ALA A 159 24.15 -7.22 22.40
CA ALA A 159 22.84 -7.68 22.85
C ALA A 159 22.60 -7.05 24.23
N PRO A 160 21.49 -6.30 24.43
CA PRO A 160 21.19 -5.80 25.76
C PRO A 160 21.16 -7.02 26.68
N ALA A 161 21.93 -6.96 27.77
CA ALA A 161 21.93 -8.01 28.80
C ALA A 161 20.48 -8.39 29.05
N PRO A 162 20.12 -9.70 29.00
CA PRO A 162 18.74 -10.14 29.04
C PRO A 162 18.09 -9.46 30.23
N ALA A 163 17.23 -8.47 29.93
CA ALA A 163 16.62 -7.66 30.96
C ALA A 163 15.89 -8.65 31.86
N GLY A 164 16.42 -8.83 33.07
CA GLY A 164 15.97 -9.87 33.99
C GLY A 164 14.46 -9.84 33.99
N ALA A 165 13.84 -11.00 33.77
CA ALA A 165 12.42 -11.19 33.49
C ALA A 165 11.54 -10.40 34.47
N GLY A 166 11.33 -9.12 34.19
CA GLY A 166 10.48 -8.26 34.96
C GLY A 166 9.05 -8.77 34.78
N PRO A 167 8.20 -8.65 35.81
CA PRO A 167 6.81 -9.10 35.73
C PRO A 167 6.19 -8.47 34.49
N ARG A 168 5.92 -9.34 33.52
CA ARG A 168 5.26 -9.03 32.26
C ARG A 168 3.96 -8.37 32.66
N SER A 169 3.89 -7.05 32.53
CA SER A 169 2.69 -6.31 32.89
C SER A 169 1.58 -6.81 31.97
N GLU A 170 0.73 -7.69 32.50
CA GLU A 170 -0.56 -8.11 31.94
C GLU A 170 -1.54 -6.93 31.95
N ARG A 171 -1.11 -5.76 31.45
CA ARG A 171 -2.10 -4.85 30.87
C ARG A 171 -2.64 -5.61 29.69
N GLY A 172 -3.92 -5.99 29.77
CA GLY A 172 -4.67 -6.54 28.65
C GLY A 172 -4.56 -5.58 27.46
N SER A 173 -3.50 -5.75 26.68
CA SER A 173 -3.34 -5.11 25.40
C SER A 173 -4.36 -5.82 24.52
N ALA A 174 -5.53 -5.21 24.39
CA ALA A 174 -6.47 -5.59 23.36
C ALA A 174 -5.66 -5.72 22.06
N GLU A 175 -5.58 -6.95 21.55
CA GLU A 175 -4.78 -7.27 20.37
C GLU A 175 -5.23 -6.34 19.25
N PRO A 176 -4.31 -5.67 18.53
CA PRO A 176 -4.66 -4.66 17.54
C PRO A 176 -5.61 -5.28 16.51
N GLN A 177 -6.87 -4.83 16.49
CA GLN A 177 -7.89 -5.41 15.64
C GLN A 177 -7.79 -4.78 14.25
N TRP A 178 -7.25 -5.54 13.30
CA TRP A 178 -7.13 -5.11 11.92
C TRP A 178 -8.38 -5.41 11.10
N VAL A 179 -9.02 -4.35 10.58
CA VAL A 179 -10.14 -4.46 9.65
C VAL A 179 -9.71 -3.98 8.27
N SER A 180 -9.48 -4.91 7.36
CA SER A 180 -9.23 -4.57 5.95
C SER A 180 -10.47 -3.94 5.32
N LEU A 181 -10.31 -2.81 4.61
CA LEU A 181 -11.35 -2.05 3.90
C LEU A 181 -11.50 -2.45 2.42
N ARG A 182 -10.55 -3.21 1.87
CA ARG A 182 -10.51 -3.56 0.43
C ARG A 182 -11.71 -4.40 -0.05
N GLY A 183 -12.69 -3.83 -0.74
CA GLY A 183 -13.74 -4.58 -1.45
C GLY A 183 -13.18 -5.63 -2.44
N ARG A 184 -13.97 -6.67 -2.77
CA ARG A 184 -13.61 -7.68 -3.80
C ARG A 184 -13.48 -6.98 -5.17
N MET A 185 -12.30 -6.45 -5.45
CA MET A 185 -11.90 -5.83 -6.72
C MET A 185 -11.52 -6.84 -7.80
N ILE A 186 -11.61 -8.14 -7.48
CA ILE A 186 -11.34 -9.24 -8.41
C ILE A 186 -12.23 -9.11 -9.66
N LEU A 187 -13.51 -8.79 -9.48
CA LEU A 187 -14.44 -8.63 -10.61
C LEU A 187 -14.04 -7.47 -11.54
N LEU A 188 -13.64 -6.32 -10.98
CA LEU A 188 -13.17 -5.19 -11.78
C LEU A 188 -11.90 -5.54 -12.55
N PHE A 189 -11.00 -6.31 -11.95
CA PHE A 189 -9.83 -6.86 -12.66
C PHE A 189 -10.24 -7.78 -13.79
N THR A 190 -11.18 -8.70 -13.57
CA THR A 190 -11.70 -9.59 -14.62
C THR A 190 -12.34 -8.78 -15.75
N TYR A 191 -13.14 -7.75 -15.46
CA TYR A 191 -13.72 -6.87 -16.47
C TYR A 191 -12.67 -6.03 -17.20
N LEU A 192 -11.67 -5.50 -16.49
CA LEU A 192 -10.61 -4.71 -17.11
C LEU A 192 -9.75 -5.58 -18.03
N PHE A 193 -9.33 -6.77 -17.58
CA PHE A 193 -8.60 -7.73 -18.42
C PHE A 193 -9.46 -8.22 -19.60
N GLY A 194 -10.76 -8.45 -19.40
CA GLY A 194 -11.69 -8.82 -20.47
C GLY A 194 -11.84 -7.70 -21.50
N PHE A 195 -11.99 -6.45 -21.05
CA PHE A 195 -12.04 -5.26 -21.92
C PHE A 195 -10.72 -5.05 -22.66
N VAL A 196 -9.59 -5.24 -22.00
CA VAL A 196 -8.25 -5.21 -22.62
C VAL A 196 -8.14 -6.29 -23.69
N GLY A 197 -8.60 -7.51 -23.42
CA GLY A 197 -8.67 -8.58 -24.41
C GLY A 197 -9.51 -8.18 -25.63
N ALA A 198 -10.70 -7.61 -25.41
CA ALA A 198 -11.61 -7.18 -26.47
C ALA A 198 -11.09 -5.98 -27.28
N ALA A 199 -10.52 -4.97 -26.62
CA ALA A 199 -9.94 -3.79 -27.26
C ALA A 199 -8.69 -4.15 -28.08
N ASN A 200 -7.88 -5.09 -27.59
CA ASN A 200 -6.78 -5.63 -28.39
C ASN A 200 -7.32 -6.42 -29.58
N ALA A 201 -8.37 -7.25 -29.43
CA ALA A 201 -8.98 -7.95 -30.56
C ALA A 201 -9.53 -6.99 -31.65
N ALA A 202 -10.05 -5.83 -31.25
CA ALA A 202 -10.49 -4.78 -32.18
C ALA A 202 -9.32 -4.03 -32.83
N GLY A 203 -8.31 -3.64 -32.05
CA GLY A 203 -7.09 -3.01 -32.57
C GLY A 203 -6.31 -3.93 -33.51
N ILE A 204 -6.34 -5.24 -33.25
CA ILE A 204 -5.85 -6.28 -34.16
C ILE A 204 -6.52 -6.14 -35.52
N ARG A 205 -7.86 -6.10 -35.61
CA ARG A 205 -8.56 -5.89 -36.89
C ARG A 205 -8.13 -4.61 -37.61
N ALA A 206 -7.80 -3.54 -36.88
CA ALA A 206 -7.34 -2.28 -37.47
C ALA A 206 -5.89 -2.34 -37.97
N ALA A 207 -4.96 -2.98 -37.25
CA ALA A 207 -3.59 -3.11 -37.76
C ALA A 207 -3.47 -4.03 -38.98
N LEU A 208 -4.41 -4.97 -39.12
CA LEU A 208 -4.55 -5.77 -40.34
C LEU A 208 -4.90 -4.90 -41.55
N GLN A 209 -5.45 -3.70 -41.35
CA GLN A 209 -5.66 -2.70 -42.39
C GLN A 209 -4.44 -1.77 -42.60
N GLY A 210 -3.29 -2.09 -41.99
CA GLY A 210 -2.03 -1.33 -42.13
C GLY A 210 -1.80 -0.27 -41.06
N GLU A 211 -2.69 -0.13 -40.09
CA GLU A 211 -2.64 0.95 -39.08
C GLU A 211 -1.93 0.53 -37.78
N ILE A 212 -0.67 0.07 -37.89
CA ILE A 212 0.16 -0.38 -36.75
C ILE A 212 0.25 0.68 -35.63
N SER A 213 0.20 1.96 -35.99
CA SER A 213 0.21 3.09 -35.06
C SER A 213 -0.95 3.05 -34.06
N GLN A 214 -2.14 2.59 -34.46
CA GLN A 214 -3.31 2.56 -33.58
C GLN A 214 -3.16 1.50 -32.48
N ILE A 215 -2.65 0.31 -32.81
CA ILE A 215 -2.37 -0.72 -31.81
C ILE A 215 -1.38 -0.21 -30.76
N LEU A 216 -0.32 0.45 -31.21
CA LEU A 216 0.70 0.96 -30.31
C LEU A 216 0.12 2.04 -29.39
N VAL A 217 -0.71 2.95 -29.92
CA VAL A 217 -1.40 3.98 -29.13
C VAL A 217 -2.37 3.36 -28.12
N ILE A 218 -3.18 2.39 -28.51
CA ILE A 218 -4.14 1.71 -27.61
C ILE A 218 -3.39 0.95 -26.51
N SER A 219 -2.34 0.21 -26.89
CA SER A 219 -1.52 -0.58 -25.95
C SER A 219 -0.80 0.32 -24.96
N LEU A 220 -0.20 1.41 -25.43
CA LEU A 220 0.51 2.37 -24.59
C LEU A 220 -0.45 3.13 -23.67
N GLY A 221 -1.61 3.55 -24.19
CA GLY A 221 -2.67 4.16 -23.39
C GLY A 221 -3.16 3.22 -22.29
N MET A 222 -3.38 1.95 -22.62
CA MET A 222 -3.81 0.94 -21.66
C MET A 222 -2.75 0.64 -20.60
N ALA A 223 -1.48 0.52 -21.01
CA ALA A 223 -0.37 0.40 -20.08
C ALA A 223 -0.32 1.61 -19.13
N GLY A 224 -0.55 2.82 -19.62
CA GLY A 224 -0.68 4.02 -18.81
C GLY A 224 -1.85 3.95 -17.81
N VAL A 225 -3.02 3.48 -18.24
CA VAL A 225 -4.19 3.29 -17.36
C VAL A 225 -3.90 2.26 -16.27
N LEU A 226 -3.34 1.10 -16.61
CA LEU A 226 -2.92 0.09 -15.63
C LEU A 226 -1.85 0.66 -14.69
N ALA A 227 -0.88 1.39 -15.24
CA ALA A 227 0.15 2.10 -14.48
C ALA A 227 -0.40 3.27 -13.64
N TRP A 228 -1.64 3.68 -13.82
CA TRP A 228 -2.28 4.68 -12.99
C TRP A 228 -3.16 4.05 -11.90
N PHE A 229 -3.91 3.01 -12.26
CA PHE A 229 -4.92 2.40 -11.39
C PHE A 229 -4.40 1.24 -10.56
N ALA A 230 -3.52 0.39 -11.10
CA ALA A 230 -3.08 -0.82 -10.42
C ALA A 230 -2.60 -0.60 -8.98
N PRO A 231 -1.86 0.47 -8.62
CA PRO A 231 -1.44 0.68 -7.25
C PRO A 231 -2.62 0.95 -6.35
N ARG A 232 -3.52 1.87 -6.73
CA ARG A 232 -4.74 2.19 -5.97
C ARG A 232 -5.60 0.93 -5.76
N MET A 233 -5.60 0.03 -6.73
CA MET A 233 -6.36 -1.21 -6.69
C MET A 233 -5.69 -2.33 -5.86
N LEU A 234 -4.36 -2.38 -5.86
CA LEU A 234 -3.58 -3.43 -5.19
C LEU A 234 -3.15 -3.08 -3.78
N THR A 235 -3.11 -1.80 -3.44
CA THR A 235 -2.81 -1.33 -2.09
C THR A 235 -3.79 -1.91 -1.08
N ARG A 236 -3.27 -2.48 0.01
CA ARG A 236 -4.12 -2.93 1.13
C ARG A 236 -4.54 -1.70 1.91
N GLN A 237 -5.84 -1.50 2.07
CA GLN A 237 -6.40 -0.46 2.91
C GLN A 237 -7.04 -1.11 4.11
N GLY A 238 -6.88 -0.52 5.29
CA GLY A 238 -7.49 -1.00 6.51
C GLY A 238 -7.48 0.01 7.62
N VAL A 239 -8.19 -0.34 8.68
CA VAL A 239 -8.22 0.37 9.94
C VAL A 239 -7.70 -0.61 10.99
N ALA A 240 -6.63 -0.26 11.69
CA ALA A 240 -6.25 -0.92 12.93
C ALA A 240 -6.80 -0.08 14.10
N VAL A 241 -7.37 -0.75 15.08
CA VAL A 241 -7.85 -0.13 16.32
C VAL A 241 -7.14 -0.80 17.48
N ASP A 242 -6.55 -0.01 18.36
CA ASP A 242 -5.86 -0.47 19.55
C ASP A 242 -6.14 0.44 20.75
N SER A 243 -5.64 0.08 21.93
CA SER A 243 -5.87 0.84 23.17
C SER A 243 -5.30 2.27 23.16
N SER A 244 -4.43 2.61 22.20
CA SER A 244 -3.79 3.92 22.08
C SER A 244 -4.48 4.83 21.05
N GLY A 245 -5.04 4.27 19.98
CA GLY A 245 -5.75 5.05 18.97
C GLY A 245 -6.28 4.24 17.77
N ILE A 246 -6.51 4.98 16.69
CA ILE A 246 -6.93 4.43 15.39
C ILE A 246 -5.80 4.64 14.39
N THR A 247 -5.31 3.56 13.79
CA THR A 247 -4.35 3.64 12.68
C THR A 247 -5.07 3.40 11.36
N LEU A 248 -5.15 4.44 10.54
CA LEU A 248 -5.63 4.39 9.16
C LEU A 248 -4.46 4.00 8.27
N VAL A 249 -4.49 2.79 7.72
CA VAL A 249 -3.36 2.24 6.95
C VAL A 249 -3.74 2.10 5.49
N HIS A 250 -2.92 2.70 4.64
CA HIS A 250 -2.87 2.46 3.21
C HIS A 250 -1.51 1.83 2.91
N ALA A 251 -1.44 0.50 2.92
CA ALA A 251 -0.18 -0.21 2.71
C ALA A 251 0.38 0.05 1.31
N PRO A 252 1.71 0.17 1.18
CA PRO A 252 2.35 0.35 -0.12
C PRO A 252 2.05 -0.84 -1.04
N ALA A 253 1.78 -0.56 -2.31
CA ALA A 253 1.75 -1.58 -3.36
C ALA A 253 2.22 -0.98 -4.67
N LEU A 254 3.01 -1.75 -5.41
CA LEU A 254 3.64 -1.32 -6.66
C LEU A 254 4.42 -0.01 -6.45
N TRP A 255 4.13 1.03 -7.24
CA TRP A 255 4.76 2.35 -7.11
C TRP A 255 4.05 3.32 -6.16
N PHE A 256 2.88 2.95 -5.62
CA PHE A 256 2.20 3.79 -4.63
C PHE A 256 2.91 3.72 -3.28
N ALA A 257 3.22 4.88 -2.73
CA ALA A 257 4.03 5.04 -1.51
C ALA A 257 3.41 4.39 -0.28
N GLY A 258 2.10 4.13 -0.30
CA GLY A 258 1.34 3.93 0.91
C GLY A 258 1.18 5.25 1.67
N ALA A 259 0.39 5.22 2.73
CA ALA A 259 0.27 6.29 3.70
C ALA A 259 -0.35 5.68 4.95
N THR A 260 0.12 6.07 6.13
CA THR A 260 -0.58 5.74 7.37
C THR A 260 -0.78 6.99 8.18
N ALA A 261 -1.94 7.08 8.82
CA ALA A 261 -2.23 8.13 9.79
C ALA A 261 -2.63 7.46 11.10
N TYR A 262 -1.84 7.69 12.14
CA TYR A 262 -2.21 7.31 13.49
C TYR A 262 -2.97 8.46 14.14
N VAL A 263 -4.18 8.21 14.61
CA VAL A 263 -5.05 9.18 15.29
C VAL A 263 -5.18 8.73 16.75
N PRO A 264 -4.56 9.43 17.71
CA PRO A 264 -4.60 9.04 19.11
C PRO A 264 -6.00 9.26 19.69
N TRP A 265 -6.42 8.44 20.64
CA TRP A 265 -7.77 8.54 21.21
C TRP A 265 -8.17 9.92 21.77
N PRO A 266 -7.31 10.68 22.47
CA PRO A 266 -7.66 12.02 22.97
C PRO A 266 -8.07 12.98 21.85
N GLU A 267 -7.60 12.75 20.63
CA GLU A 267 -7.91 13.55 19.46
C GLU A 267 -9.29 13.22 18.87
N VAL A 268 -9.78 12.01 19.09
CA VAL A 268 -11.10 11.55 18.64
C VAL A 268 -12.15 12.06 19.63
N ARG A 269 -13.04 12.93 19.16
CA ARG A 269 -14.14 13.47 19.97
C ARG A 269 -15.36 12.56 19.93
N THR A 270 -15.74 12.11 18.73
CA THR A 270 -16.97 11.33 18.52
C THR A 270 -16.79 10.46 17.28
N ILE A 271 -17.37 9.27 17.34
CA ILE A 271 -17.46 8.34 16.23
C ILE A 271 -18.94 8.17 15.90
N SER A 272 -19.32 8.40 14.65
CA SER A 272 -20.71 8.22 14.22
C SER A 272 -20.81 7.33 13.00
N GLU A 273 -21.83 6.49 12.99
CA GLU A 273 -22.25 5.77 11.81
C GLU A 273 -23.02 6.72 10.89
N GLY A 274 -22.72 6.70 9.60
CA GLY A 274 -23.33 7.59 8.63
C GLY A 274 -23.61 6.91 7.31
N VAL A 275 -24.35 7.62 6.46
CA VAL A 275 -24.58 7.22 5.08
C VAL A 275 -24.24 8.41 4.19
N ALA A 276 -23.14 8.30 3.45
CA ALA A 276 -22.81 9.27 2.42
C ALA A 276 -23.73 9.05 1.21
N ILE A 277 -24.66 9.97 0.99
CA ILE A 277 -25.53 9.98 -0.19
C ILE A 277 -24.78 10.73 -1.31
N LYS A 278 -24.50 10.02 -2.41
CA LYS A 278 -23.95 10.63 -3.63
C LYS A 278 -24.99 10.59 -4.74
N ARG A 279 -25.40 11.76 -5.25
CA ARG A 279 -26.21 11.85 -6.47
C ARG A 279 -25.33 11.55 -7.68
N THR A 280 -25.75 10.59 -8.49
CA THR A 280 -25.08 10.25 -9.75
C THR A 280 -25.53 11.21 -10.86
N GLU A 281 -24.78 11.29 -11.96
CA GLU A 281 -25.14 12.11 -13.13
C GLU A 281 -26.53 11.77 -13.68
N ASN A 282 -26.95 10.51 -13.53
CA ASN A 282 -28.27 10.03 -13.96
C ASN A 282 -29.38 10.36 -12.94
N GLY A 283 -29.12 11.21 -11.95
CA GLY A 283 -30.08 11.60 -10.91
C GLY A 283 -30.31 10.58 -9.80
N HIS A 284 -29.85 9.33 -9.94
CA HIS A 284 -29.99 8.31 -8.90
C HIS A 284 -29.12 8.62 -7.68
N GLU A 285 -29.69 8.44 -6.50
CA GLU A 285 -28.99 8.58 -5.24
C GLU A 285 -28.37 7.25 -4.82
N ARG A 286 -27.06 7.27 -4.53
CA ARG A 286 -26.34 6.11 -4.02
C ARG A 286 -25.96 6.34 -2.57
N ALA A 287 -26.67 5.66 -1.67
CA ALA A 287 -26.33 5.55 -0.26
C ALA A 287 -25.09 4.67 -0.06
N THR A 288 -24.02 5.24 0.48
CA THR A 288 -22.80 4.50 0.83
C THR A 288 -22.59 4.57 2.35
N PRO A 289 -22.59 3.44 3.06
CA PRO A 289 -22.35 3.45 4.49
C PRO A 289 -20.93 3.93 4.82
N THR A 290 -20.83 4.78 5.83
CA THR A 290 -19.61 5.44 6.26
C THR A 290 -19.45 5.39 7.77
N VAL A 291 -18.20 5.46 8.22
CA VAL A 291 -17.86 5.73 9.62
C VAL A 291 -17.19 7.09 9.66
N GLU A 292 -17.74 8.03 10.42
CA GLU A 292 -17.20 9.37 10.56
C GLU A 292 -16.46 9.50 11.89
N LEU A 293 -15.21 9.98 11.83
CA LEU A 293 -14.42 10.34 13.00
C LEU A 293 -14.38 11.87 13.08
N MET A 294 -14.85 12.42 14.19
CA MET A 294 -14.78 13.85 14.48
C MET A 294 -13.54 14.11 15.32
N LEU A 295 -12.60 14.91 14.80
CA LEU A 295 -11.34 15.22 15.46
C LEU A 295 -11.35 16.62 16.08
N ARG A 296 -10.56 16.79 17.14
CA ARG A 296 -10.44 18.07 17.85
C ARG A 296 -9.63 19.10 17.06
N SER A 297 -8.53 18.70 16.42
CA SER A 297 -7.57 19.60 15.75
C SER A 297 -7.84 19.74 14.24
N PRO A 298 -7.45 20.88 13.64
CA PRO A 298 -7.64 21.14 12.20
C PRO A 298 -6.55 20.50 11.30
N ASP A 299 -5.40 20.14 11.86
CA ASP A 299 -4.18 19.80 11.09
C ASP A 299 -4.12 18.39 10.51
N TRP A 300 -5.25 17.68 10.45
CA TRP A 300 -5.31 16.29 9.98
C TRP A 300 -5.48 16.15 8.47
N VAL A 301 -5.86 17.22 7.77
CA VAL A 301 -6.16 17.21 6.33
C VAL A 301 -4.96 16.72 5.49
N SER A 302 -3.73 17.05 5.90
CA SER A 302 -2.51 16.66 5.21
C SER A 302 -1.99 15.28 5.62
N ARG A 303 -2.41 14.75 6.77
CA ARG A 303 -1.88 13.51 7.37
C ARG A 303 -2.64 12.26 6.92
N VAL A 304 -3.92 12.38 6.60
CA VAL A 304 -4.78 11.23 6.31
C VAL A 304 -4.65 10.75 4.86
N PRO A 305 -4.62 9.43 4.61
CA PRO A 305 -4.61 8.89 3.25
C PRO A 305 -5.87 9.29 2.46
N LYS A 306 -5.71 9.95 1.31
CA LYS A 306 -6.84 10.46 0.50
C LYS A 306 -7.62 9.39 -0.30
N ASN A 307 -7.14 8.16 -0.36
CA ASN A 307 -7.72 7.12 -1.20
C ASN A 307 -8.68 6.24 -0.37
N GLY A 308 -9.98 6.34 -0.60
CA GLY A 308 -11.00 5.56 0.14
C GLY A 308 -11.41 6.17 1.49
N MET A 309 -10.74 7.22 1.91
CA MET A 309 -11.10 8.08 3.03
C MET A 309 -11.19 9.51 2.51
N SER A 310 -12.20 10.27 2.93
CA SER A 310 -12.29 11.69 2.62
C SER A 310 -12.14 12.48 3.90
N VAL A 311 -11.21 13.44 3.90
CA VAL A 311 -11.10 14.44 4.96
C VAL A 311 -11.73 15.72 4.48
N VAL A 312 -12.67 16.23 5.25
CA VAL A 312 -13.31 17.51 4.99
C VAL A 312 -12.99 18.43 6.18
N PRO A 313 -12.25 19.53 5.97
CA PRO A 313 -12.14 20.57 6.97
C PRO A 313 -13.54 21.18 7.16
N ARG A 314 -14.09 21.08 8.37
CA ARG A 314 -15.48 21.50 8.63
C ARG A 314 -15.67 23.00 8.48
N GLU A 315 -14.60 23.79 8.69
CA GLU A 315 -14.58 25.25 8.52
C GLU A 315 -15.04 25.72 7.13
N THR A 316 -14.93 24.89 6.09
CA THR A 316 -15.34 25.30 4.73
C THR A 316 -16.85 25.24 4.47
N GLN A 317 -17.66 24.68 5.38
CA GLN A 317 -19.10 24.48 5.15
C GLN A 317 -20.06 25.10 6.18
N ARG A 318 -19.58 25.68 7.29
CA ARG A 318 -20.42 26.41 8.26
C ARG A 318 -19.74 27.67 8.77
N SER A 319 -20.49 28.78 8.84
CA SER A 319 -20.04 29.99 9.53
C SER A 319 -19.65 29.68 10.98
N PRO A 320 -18.49 30.17 11.46
CA PRO A 320 -17.94 29.85 12.78
C PRO A 320 -18.69 30.62 13.87
N ALA A 321 -19.89 30.18 14.23
CA ALA A 321 -20.66 30.82 15.30
C ALA A 321 -20.39 30.22 16.69
N SER A 322 -19.64 29.11 16.80
CA SER A 322 -19.34 28.49 18.10
C SER A 322 -17.89 28.01 18.21
N PRO A 323 -17.12 28.51 19.20
CA PRO A 323 -15.69 28.22 19.39
C PRO A 323 -15.39 26.81 19.95
N ALA A 324 -16.37 25.91 20.03
CA ALA A 324 -16.22 24.57 20.60
C ALA A 324 -16.52 23.42 19.62
N GLU A 325 -16.66 23.67 18.32
CA GLU A 325 -16.99 22.62 17.34
C GLU A 325 -15.76 21.83 16.84
N PRO A 326 -15.91 20.52 16.55
CA PRO A 326 -14.81 19.69 16.06
C PRO A 326 -14.36 20.15 14.68
N LEU A 327 -13.06 20.36 14.50
CA LEU A 327 -12.51 21.10 13.36
C LEU A 327 -12.30 20.22 12.12
N THR A 328 -12.04 18.93 12.29
CA THR A 328 -11.80 18.01 11.17
C THR A 328 -12.71 16.80 11.19
N ARG A 329 -13.34 16.50 10.05
CA ARG A 329 -14.10 15.26 9.83
C ARG A 329 -13.32 14.31 8.93
N ILE A 330 -13.05 13.10 9.42
CA ILE A 330 -12.54 12.00 8.60
C ILE A 330 -13.70 11.05 8.31
N THR A 331 -14.04 10.87 7.04
CA THR A 331 -15.04 9.90 6.60
C THR A 331 -14.35 8.67 6.03
N ILE A 332 -14.52 7.53 6.70
CA ILE A 332 -14.07 6.22 6.24
C ILE A 332 -15.20 5.57 5.45
N LYS A 333 -14.92 5.06 4.25
CA LYS A 333 -15.90 4.41 3.36
C LYS A 333 -15.64 2.89 3.27
N PRO A 334 -15.93 2.11 4.33
CA PRO A 334 -15.65 0.67 4.36
C PRO A 334 -16.52 -0.13 3.37
N GLY A 335 -17.68 0.40 3.01
CA GLY A 335 -18.69 -0.31 2.21
C GLY A 335 -19.58 -1.23 3.05
N LYS A 336 -20.73 -1.61 2.48
CA LYS A 336 -21.86 -2.23 3.20
C LYS A 336 -21.50 -3.48 4.01
N ARG A 337 -20.60 -4.32 3.50
CA ARG A 337 -20.21 -5.58 4.18
C ARG A 337 -19.18 -5.38 5.29
N ARG A 338 -18.51 -4.22 5.35
CA ARG A 338 -17.35 -4.00 6.23
C ARG A 338 -17.58 -2.95 7.29
N GLN A 339 -18.54 -2.03 7.07
CA GLN A 339 -18.94 -1.07 8.09
C GLN A 339 -19.20 -1.75 9.45
N PRO A 340 -19.98 -2.85 9.55
CA PRO A 340 -20.26 -3.44 10.86
C PRO A 340 -18.99 -3.92 11.58
N ARG A 341 -18.01 -4.45 10.83
CA ARG A 341 -16.73 -4.90 11.40
C ARG A 341 -15.85 -3.75 11.90
N VAL A 342 -15.85 -2.62 11.19
CA VAL A 342 -15.12 -1.42 11.63
C VAL A 342 -15.77 -0.85 12.89
N VAL A 343 -17.11 -0.77 12.91
CA VAL A 343 -17.88 -0.30 14.07
C VAL A 343 -17.67 -1.23 15.27
N GLU A 344 -17.74 -2.54 15.07
CA GLU A 344 -17.49 -3.54 16.11
C GLU A 344 -16.07 -3.41 16.70
N ALA A 345 -15.05 -3.24 15.85
CA ALA A 345 -13.68 -3.03 16.30
C ALA A 345 -13.51 -1.72 17.10
N LEU A 346 -14.17 -0.64 16.67
CA LEU A 346 -14.15 0.63 17.41
C LEU A 346 -14.90 0.52 18.75
N ARG A 347 -16.07 -0.15 18.75
CA ARG A 347 -16.90 -0.37 19.95
C ARG A 347 -16.22 -1.28 20.96
N ALA A 348 -15.44 -2.27 20.51
CA ALA A 348 -14.69 -3.16 21.40
C ALA A 348 -13.62 -2.41 22.23
N VAL A 349 -13.06 -1.33 21.68
CA VAL A 349 -11.97 -0.57 22.33
C VAL A 349 -12.46 0.70 23.02
N ARG A 350 -13.42 1.42 22.42
CA ARG A 350 -13.96 2.69 22.94
C ARG A 350 -15.49 2.76 22.76
N PRO A 351 -16.25 1.96 23.52
CA PRO A 351 -17.71 1.96 23.44
C PRO A 351 -18.31 3.34 23.77
N ASP A 352 -17.64 4.11 24.62
CA ASP A 352 -18.03 5.45 25.06
C ASP A 352 -18.04 6.52 23.95
N LEU A 353 -17.32 6.29 22.85
CA LEU A 353 -17.22 7.24 21.73
C LEU A 353 -18.28 7.02 20.64
N LEU A 354 -19.04 5.92 20.71
CA LEU A 354 -20.15 5.63 19.82
C LEU A 354 -21.47 5.93 20.55
N PRO A 355 -22.33 6.83 20.05
CA PRO A 355 -23.64 7.03 20.64
C PRO A 355 -24.46 5.75 20.55
N GLU A 356 -25.23 5.45 21.61
CA GLU A 356 -26.26 4.41 21.56
C GLU A 356 -27.33 4.87 20.57
N HIS A 357 -27.53 4.10 19.50
CA HIS A 357 -28.47 4.37 18.43
C HIS A 357 -29.74 3.53 18.58
#